data_AF-A0A1J7ITF2-F1
#
_entry.id   AF-A0A1J7ITF2-F1
#
_cell.length_a   1.000
_cell.length_b   1.000
_cell.length_c   1.000
_cell.angle_alpha   90.00
_cell.angle_beta   90.00
_cell.angle_gamma   90.00
#
_symmetry.space_group_name_H-M   'P 1'
#
loop_
_entity.id
_entity.type
_entity.pdbx_description
1 polymer ?
#
loop_
_entity_poly.entity_id
_entity_poly.type
_entity_poly.pdbx_seq_one_letter_code
_entity_poly.pdbx_strand_id
1 'polypeptide(L)'
;MNSNWQPPQTSKNFALFQEHCRKARLRPFLDERPMAGKPNCTWKDFCRPLLRRFDGADIDWSWEGCQLLSTGIRDGTDGADGVVWKVKIGDGVYALKVFWDNSAPDGRYWAFQRECLNIALLQMMQTAVQDCPETIYLKPDPESWKEAIANLHAFSDEGRRKPRFCHLPNAVQYAPPRIRGCFGWTKISGKELRSLGPGRRPPTVTTGRVKRQILPSEHYSAIVFEYIPEPEGPMSEIERKQLIPYWQAGFCFVSVRPENWKGDVLLDMSDIACPWDANWSRPLYNLIKQPPECSSGDDLENSVHDRGFDASVQCDF
;
A
#
# COMPACT_ATOMS: atom_id res chain seq x y z
N MET A 1 -27.44 -30.04 36.53
CA MET A 1 -26.03 -29.68 36.31
C MET A 1 -26.01 -28.68 35.17
N ASN A 2 -25.93 -27.38 35.46
CA ASN A 2 -25.82 -26.34 34.44
C ASN A 2 -24.34 -26.04 34.20
N SER A 3 -23.85 -26.38 33.02
CA SER A 3 -22.54 -25.98 32.54
C SER A 3 -22.57 -24.49 32.18
N ASN A 4 -21.94 -23.67 33.02
CA ASN A 4 -21.61 -22.28 32.69
C ASN A 4 -20.57 -22.28 31.57
N TRP A 5 -21.05 -22.19 30.33
CA TRP A 5 -20.20 -21.84 29.20
C TRP A 5 -19.80 -20.36 29.35
N GLN A 6 -18.51 -20.09 29.55
CA GLN A 6 -17.94 -18.75 29.44
C GLN A 6 -17.25 -18.63 28.08
N PRO A 7 -17.47 -17.54 27.32
CA PRO A 7 -16.70 -17.29 26.11
C PRO A 7 -15.22 -17.14 26.47
N PRO A 8 -14.30 -17.65 25.64
CA PRO A 8 -12.86 -17.52 25.91
C PRO A 8 -12.49 -16.04 26.03
N GLN A 9 -11.77 -15.70 27.10
CA GLN A 9 -11.21 -14.36 27.29
C GLN A 9 -10.36 -13.99 26.08
N THR A 10 -10.66 -12.86 25.45
CA THR A 10 -9.82 -12.30 24.39
C THR A 10 -8.41 -12.12 24.93
N SER A 11 -7.42 -12.72 24.26
CA SER A 11 -6.04 -12.63 24.72
C SER A 11 -5.61 -11.16 24.81
N LYS A 12 -4.84 -10.78 25.83
CA LYS A 12 -4.35 -9.39 25.98
C LYS A 12 -3.66 -8.89 24.70
N ASN A 13 -3.01 -9.78 23.96
CA ASN A 13 -2.36 -9.48 22.68
C ASN A 13 -3.37 -9.10 21.58
N PHE A 14 -4.54 -9.74 21.53
CA PHE A 14 -5.61 -9.39 20.60
C PHE A 14 -6.19 -8.00 20.90
N ALA A 15 -6.42 -7.68 22.17
CA ALA A 15 -6.89 -6.35 22.57
C ALA A 15 -5.87 -5.24 22.25
N LEU A 16 -4.57 -5.49 22.46
CA LEU A 16 -3.50 -4.55 22.12
C LEU A 16 -3.38 -4.34 20.61
N PHE A 17 -3.51 -5.41 19.82
CA PHE A 17 -3.56 -5.33 18.36
C PHE A 17 -4.78 -4.53 17.87
N GLN A 18 -5.96 -4.78 18.43
CA GLN A 18 -7.17 -4.02 18.10
C GLN A 18 -7.01 -2.53 18.40
N GLU A 19 -6.42 -2.17 19.55
CA GLU A 19 -6.16 -0.78 19.90
C GLU A 19 -5.11 -0.14 18.99
N HIS A 20 -4.07 -0.88 18.60
CA HIS A 20 -3.09 -0.43 17.61
C HIS A 20 -3.74 -0.15 16.25
N CYS A 21 -4.54 -1.08 15.73
CA CYS A 21 -5.34 -0.91 14.52
C CYS A 21 -6.26 0.31 14.61
N ARG A 22 -6.95 0.49 15.75
CA ARG A 22 -7.83 1.64 15.98
C ARG A 22 -7.06 2.95 15.94
N LYS A 23 -5.91 3.03 16.62
CA LYS A 23 -5.03 4.22 16.61
C LYS A 23 -4.48 4.51 15.22
N ALA A 24 -4.05 3.48 14.48
CA ALA A 24 -3.55 3.63 13.11
C ALA A 24 -4.61 4.21 12.18
N ARG A 25 -5.87 3.72 12.27
CA ARG A 25 -7.01 4.23 11.49
C ARG A 25 -7.33 5.71 11.72
N LEU A 26 -7.01 6.24 12.90
CA LEU A 26 -7.26 7.64 13.26
C LEU A 26 -6.13 8.58 12.85
N ARG A 27 -4.99 8.07 12.35
CA ARG A 27 -3.88 8.91 11.93
C ARG A 27 -4.23 9.61 10.61
N PRO A 28 -4.00 10.93 10.49
CA PRO A 28 -4.05 11.62 9.21
C PRO A 28 -3.10 10.95 8.21
N PHE A 29 -3.57 10.78 6.97
CA PHE A 29 -2.82 10.17 5.87
C PHE A 29 -3.00 10.92 4.54
N LEU A 30 -3.77 12.02 4.56
CA LEU A 30 -4.02 12.89 3.42
C LEU A 30 -3.51 14.29 3.72
N ASP A 31 -3.02 14.93 2.68
CA ASP A 31 -2.66 16.34 2.62
C ASP A 31 -3.46 17.01 1.51
N GLU A 32 -4.17 18.09 1.85
CA GLU A 32 -5.02 18.85 0.93
C GLU A 32 -4.22 19.68 -0.07
N ARG A 33 -2.93 19.91 0.19
CA ARG A 33 -2.04 20.61 -0.73
C ARG A 33 -1.93 19.83 -2.05
N PRO A 34 -1.93 20.51 -3.21
CA PRO A 34 -1.69 19.86 -4.49
C PRO A 34 -0.35 19.12 -4.53
N MET A 35 -0.30 18.02 -5.27
CA MET A 35 0.91 17.23 -5.49
C MET A 35 1.85 17.94 -6.49
N ALA A 36 2.41 19.07 -6.07
CA ALA A 36 3.35 19.87 -6.83
C ALA A 36 4.74 19.88 -6.18
N GLY A 37 5.79 19.66 -6.96
CA GLY A 37 7.17 19.62 -6.47
C GLY A 37 7.49 18.41 -5.58
N LYS A 38 8.67 18.42 -4.96
CA LYS A 38 9.20 17.32 -4.14
C LYS A 38 8.53 17.28 -2.75
N PRO A 39 8.29 16.10 -2.18
CA PRO A 39 7.89 15.96 -0.78
C PRO A 39 9.04 16.35 0.17
N ASN A 40 8.71 16.69 1.42
CA ASN A 40 9.71 16.84 2.47
C ASN A 40 10.24 15.45 2.87
N CYS A 41 11.54 15.35 3.15
CA CYS A 41 12.18 14.10 3.55
C CYS A 41 12.63 14.10 5.02
N THR A 42 12.04 14.92 5.89
CA THR A 42 12.39 14.90 7.32
C THR A 42 11.93 13.60 7.99
N TRP A 43 12.60 13.16 9.03
CA TRP A 43 12.18 11.97 9.79
C TRP A 43 10.77 12.11 10.36
N LYS A 44 10.36 13.33 10.71
CA LYS A 44 9.01 13.63 11.16
C LYS A 44 7.97 13.32 10.08
N ASP A 45 8.25 13.67 8.82
CA ASP A 45 7.38 13.41 7.68
C ASP A 45 7.38 11.91 7.32
N PHE A 46 8.53 11.24 7.39
CA PHE A 46 8.61 9.78 7.28
C PHE A 46 7.78 9.05 8.35
N CYS A 47 7.70 9.57 9.58
CA CYS A 47 6.85 9.01 10.64
C CYS A 47 5.35 9.26 10.44
N ARG A 48 4.99 10.25 9.61
CA ARG A 48 3.61 10.69 9.37
C ARG A 48 3.41 11.00 7.89
N PRO A 49 3.53 9.99 7.02
CA PRO A 49 3.44 10.21 5.59
C PRO A 49 2.01 10.63 5.22
N LEU A 50 1.89 11.73 4.47
CA LEU A 50 0.61 12.24 3.98
C LEU A 50 0.64 12.27 2.46
N LEU A 51 -0.34 11.64 1.81
CA LEU A 51 -0.47 11.72 0.35
C LEU A 51 -1.10 13.06 -0.03
N ARG A 52 -0.46 13.79 -0.95
CA ARG A 52 -0.95 15.07 -1.47
C ARG A 52 -2.09 14.90 -2.47
N ARG A 53 -2.95 15.92 -2.56
CA ARG A 53 -4.13 15.95 -3.44
C ARG A 53 -3.71 16.04 -4.90
N PHE A 54 -4.47 15.42 -5.79
CA PHE A 54 -4.26 15.51 -7.23
C PHE A 54 -4.35 16.97 -7.71
N ASP A 55 -3.33 17.44 -8.44
CA ASP A 55 -3.24 18.80 -9.01
C ASP A 55 -4.09 18.92 -10.28
N GLY A 56 -5.38 18.68 -10.09
CA GLY A 56 -6.40 18.56 -11.13
C GLY A 56 -7.74 18.09 -10.57
N ALA A 57 -7.93 18.13 -9.26
CA ALA A 57 -9.15 17.66 -8.60
C ALA A 57 -10.40 18.48 -8.97
N ASP A 58 -10.23 19.69 -9.52
CA ASP A 58 -11.32 20.54 -10.02
C ASP A 58 -11.57 20.36 -11.54
N ILE A 59 -10.87 19.42 -12.20
CA ILE A 59 -11.08 19.11 -13.61
C ILE A 59 -12.41 18.36 -13.77
N ASP A 60 -13.20 18.79 -14.76
CA ASP A 60 -14.37 18.04 -15.20
C ASP A 60 -13.92 16.70 -15.82
N TRP A 61 -14.24 15.60 -15.15
CA TRP A 61 -13.80 14.28 -15.54
C TRP A 61 -14.56 13.84 -16.80
N SER A 62 -13.94 13.98 -17.97
CA SER A 62 -14.47 13.36 -19.18
C SER A 62 -14.31 11.84 -19.09
N TRP A 63 -15.44 11.15 -18.94
CA TRP A 63 -15.51 9.70 -19.00
C TRP A 63 -15.61 9.17 -20.45
N GLU A 64 -15.47 10.04 -21.43
CA GLU A 64 -15.41 9.66 -22.84
C GLU A 64 -14.18 8.78 -23.09
N GLY A 65 -14.40 7.63 -23.74
CA GLY A 65 -13.32 6.67 -24.02
C GLY A 65 -12.72 6.00 -22.78
N CYS A 66 -13.28 6.17 -21.58
CA CYS A 66 -12.79 5.47 -20.40
C CYS A 66 -12.95 3.95 -20.57
N GLN A 67 -11.98 3.20 -20.06
CA GLN A 67 -11.98 1.74 -20.11
C GLN A 67 -11.88 1.19 -18.70
N LEU A 68 -12.79 0.31 -18.33
CA LEU A 68 -12.70 -0.46 -17.10
C LEU A 68 -11.56 -1.47 -17.25
N LEU A 69 -10.52 -1.35 -16.42
CA LEU A 69 -9.31 -2.18 -16.51
C LEU A 69 -9.42 -3.41 -15.62
N SER A 70 -9.82 -3.21 -14.37
CA SER A 70 -10.01 -4.29 -13.43
C SER A 70 -11.27 -4.05 -12.61
N THR A 71 -12.09 -5.10 -12.53
CA THR A 71 -13.33 -5.14 -11.75
C THR A 71 -13.15 -5.81 -10.39
N GLY A 72 -12.03 -6.51 -10.20
CA GLY A 72 -11.87 -7.37 -9.03
C GLY A 72 -12.69 -8.66 -9.09
N ILE A 73 -13.00 -9.19 -10.28
CA ILE A 73 -13.91 -10.33 -10.37
C ILE A 73 -13.43 -11.28 -11.45
N ARG A 74 -12.26 -11.89 -11.29
CA ARG A 74 -12.02 -13.14 -12.00
C ARG A 74 -12.28 -14.35 -11.11
N ASP A 75 -11.87 -14.36 -9.83
CA ASP A 75 -12.07 -15.56 -8.99
C ASP A 75 -12.52 -15.28 -7.53
N GLY A 76 -13.22 -14.17 -7.28
CA GLY A 76 -13.78 -13.86 -5.95
C GLY A 76 -12.78 -13.29 -4.92
N THR A 77 -11.53 -13.11 -5.32
CA THR A 77 -10.41 -12.57 -4.50
C THR A 77 -9.81 -11.26 -5.04
N ASP A 78 -10.11 -10.90 -6.30
CA ASP A 78 -9.57 -9.71 -6.95
C ASP A 78 -10.33 -8.43 -6.53
N GLY A 79 -9.69 -7.26 -6.65
CA GLY A 79 -10.31 -5.93 -6.45
C GLY A 79 -11.11 -5.75 -5.15
N ALA A 80 -10.66 -6.39 -4.07
CA ALA A 80 -11.17 -6.19 -2.70
C ALA A 80 -11.08 -4.72 -2.24
N ASP A 81 -10.21 -3.94 -2.89
CA ASP A 81 -9.79 -2.61 -2.49
C ASP A 81 -10.45 -1.51 -3.31
N GLY A 82 -10.76 -1.77 -4.57
CA GLY A 82 -11.39 -0.80 -5.45
C GLY A 82 -11.54 -1.29 -6.89
N VAL A 83 -11.92 -0.35 -7.75
CA VAL A 83 -12.08 -0.54 -9.20
C VAL A 83 -11.13 0.39 -9.92
N VAL A 84 -10.52 -0.07 -11.01
CA VAL A 84 -9.56 0.73 -11.77
C VAL A 84 -10.07 1.00 -13.19
N TRP A 85 -10.05 2.27 -13.58
CA TRP A 85 -10.32 2.71 -14.94
C TRP A 85 -9.06 3.28 -15.59
N LYS A 86 -8.90 3.05 -16.88
CA LYS A 86 -8.11 3.90 -17.77
C LYS A 86 -8.95 5.12 -18.11
N VAL A 87 -8.38 6.30 -17.90
CA VAL A 87 -9.06 7.58 -18.10
C VAL A 87 -8.14 8.53 -18.85
N LYS A 88 -8.74 9.49 -19.57
CA LYS A 88 -8.02 10.59 -20.21
C LYS A 88 -8.27 11.86 -19.42
N ILE A 89 -7.21 12.55 -19.01
CA ILE A 89 -7.28 13.83 -18.30
C ILE A 89 -6.41 14.81 -19.07
N GLY A 90 -7.02 15.84 -19.67
CA GLY A 90 -6.35 16.67 -20.68
C GLY A 90 -5.83 15.80 -21.83
N ASP A 91 -4.55 15.92 -22.14
CA ASP A 91 -3.89 15.10 -23.17
C ASP A 91 -3.25 13.80 -22.63
N GLY A 92 -3.25 13.62 -21.31
CA GLY A 92 -2.62 12.47 -20.66
C GLY A 92 -3.56 11.27 -20.47
N VAL A 93 -2.98 10.07 -20.41
CA VAL A 93 -3.67 8.82 -20.08
C VAL A 93 -3.23 8.34 -18.70
N TYR A 94 -4.21 8.07 -17.85
CA TYR A 94 -3.99 7.72 -16.45
C TYR A 94 -4.77 6.46 -16.09
N ALA A 95 -4.41 5.86 -14.96
CA ALA A 95 -5.27 4.90 -14.31
C ALA A 95 -5.80 5.46 -13.00
N LEU A 96 -7.12 5.44 -12.86
CA LEU A 96 -7.86 5.95 -11.72
C LEU A 96 -8.36 4.77 -10.90
N LYS A 97 -7.82 4.58 -9.70
CA LYS A 97 -8.31 3.59 -8.74
C LYS A 97 -9.31 4.27 -7.81
N VAL A 98 -10.58 3.84 -7.85
CA VAL A 98 -11.62 4.30 -6.93
C VAL A 98 -11.84 3.21 -5.87
N PHE A 99 -11.74 3.59 -4.61
CA PHE A 99 -11.84 2.66 -3.49
C PHE A 99 -13.30 2.44 -3.07
N TRP A 100 -13.60 1.24 -2.60
CA TRP A 100 -14.97 0.90 -2.20
C TRP A 100 -15.42 1.55 -0.89
N ASP A 101 -14.51 1.66 0.08
CA ASP A 101 -14.84 2.08 1.44
C ASP A 101 -14.44 3.55 1.67
N ASN A 102 -15.43 4.40 1.98
CA ASN A 102 -15.23 5.82 2.31
C ASN A 102 -14.78 6.06 3.76
N SER A 103 -14.85 5.03 4.59
CA SER A 103 -14.42 5.02 5.99
C SER A 103 -13.70 3.72 6.29
N ALA A 104 -12.94 3.71 7.40
CA ALA A 104 -12.22 2.51 7.82
C ALA A 104 -13.21 1.35 8.07
N PRO A 105 -13.10 0.23 7.34
CA PRO A 105 -14.00 -0.91 7.51
C PRO A 105 -13.70 -1.68 8.80
N ASP A 106 -14.70 -2.32 9.39
CA ASP A 106 -14.51 -3.18 10.56
C ASP A 106 -13.80 -4.49 10.20
N GLY A 107 -12.91 -4.94 11.08
CA GLY A 107 -12.25 -6.25 10.97
C GLY A 107 -11.26 -6.43 9.82
N ARG A 108 -11.02 -5.41 8.97
CA ARG A 108 -10.04 -5.45 7.88
C ARG A 108 -9.24 -4.15 7.78
N TYR A 109 -8.20 -4.12 6.94
CA TYR A 109 -7.46 -2.88 6.68
C TYR A 109 -8.28 -1.91 5.83
N TRP A 110 -7.97 -0.63 5.93
CA TRP A 110 -8.54 0.38 5.05
C TRP A 110 -7.62 0.57 3.85
N ALA A 111 -8.02 0.02 2.70
CA ALA A 111 -7.18 -0.01 1.50
C ALA A 111 -6.72 1.38 1.05
N PHE A 112 -7.64 2.34 1.01
CA PHE A 112 -7.30 3.72 0.65
C PHE A 112 -6.24 4.33 1.58
N GLN A 113 -6.38 4.13 2.90
CA GLN A 113 -5.39 4.62 3.86
C GLN A 113 -4.02 3.96 3.64
N ARG A 114 -3.98 2.64 3.53
CA ARG A 114 -2.74 1.90 3.31
C ARG A 114 -2.02 2.38 2.06
N GLU A 115 -2.75 2.45 0.95
CA GLU A 115 -2.22 2.86 -0.34
C GLU A 115 -1.62 4.27 -0.26
N CYS A 116 -2.33 5.21 0.38
CA CYS A 116 -1.83 6.56 0.63
C CYS A 116 -0.54 6.59 1.45
N LEU A 117 -0.49 5.86 2.57
CA LEU A 117 0.70 5.80 3.44
C LEU A 117 1.91 5.24 2.69
N ASN A 118 1.71 4.15 1.96
CA ASN A 118 2.78 3.49 1.21
C ASN A 118 3.29 4.39 0.08
N ILE A 119 2.40 4.99 -0.72
CA ILE A 119 2.81 5.87 -1.82
C ILE A 119 3.55 7.09 -1.29
N ALA A 120 3.05 7.74 -0.24
CA ALA A 120 3.70 8.92 0.32
C ALA A 120 5.12 8.59 0.82
N LEU A 121 5.32 7.44 1.48
CA LEU A 121 6.67 6.98 1.85
C LEU A 121 7.55 6.72 0.63
N LEU A 122 7.04 6.00 -0.37
CA LEU A 122 7.78 5.66 -1.56
C LEU A 122 8.19 6.91 -2.35
N GLN A 123 7.33 7.93 -2.45
CA GLN A 123 7.67 9.23 -3.04
C GLN A 123 8.78 9.95 -2.26
N MET A 124 8.72 9.93 -0.92
CA MET A 124 9.78 10.50 -0.09
C MET A 124 11.10 9.74 -0.25
N MET A 125 11.08 8.42 -0.36
CA MET A 125 12.27 7.59 -0.60
C MET A 125 12.87 7.85 -1.98
N GLN A 126 12.05 7.91 -3.03
CA GLN A 126 12.53 8.25 -4.38
C GLN A 126 13.19 9.63 -4.41
N THR A 127 12.55 10.61 -3.76
CA THR A 127 13.11 11.96 -3.63
C THR A 127 14.43 11.95 -2.87
N ALA A 128 14.49 11.22 -1.76
CA ALA A 128 15.70 11.08 -0.97
C ALA A 128 16.85 10.45 -1.78
N VAL A 129 16.57 9.43 -2.59
CA VAL A 129 17.58 8.82 -3.47
C VAL A 129 18.03 9.78 -4.57
N GLN A 130 17.09 10.51 -5.20
CA GLN A 130 17.41 11.48 -6.25
C GLN A 130 18.24 12.67 -5.73
N ASP A 131 17.99 13.10 -4.49
CA ASP A 131 18.65 14.24 -3.87
C ASP A 131 19.93 13.86 -3.11
N CYS A 132 20.23 12.56 -2.98
CA CYS A 132 21.44 12.09 -2.32
C CYS A 132 22.56 11.94 -3.36
N PRO A 133 23.63 12.75 -3.29
CA PRO A 133 24.78 12.59 -4.19
C PRO A 133 25.55 11.29 -3.92
N GLU A 134 25.44 10.76 -2.68
CA GLU A 134 26.01 9.49 -2.25
C GLU A 134 24.94 8.38 -2.21
N THR A 135 25.36 7.12 -2.22
CA THR A 135 24.43 5.99 -2.12
C THR A 135 23.81 5.90 -0.71
N ILE A 136 22.52 5.60 -0.63
CA ILE A 136 21.86 5.27 0.64
C ILE A 136 22.20 3.82 1.00
N TYR A 137 22.84 3.63 2.15
CA TYR A 137 23.16 2.32 2.68
C TYR A 137 22.10 1.87 3.70
N LEU A 138 21.67 0.63 3.58
CA LEU A 138 20.71 0.00 4.49
C LEU A 138 21.37 -1.12 5.29
N LYS A 139 20.78 -1.44 6.45
CA LYS A 139 21.15 -2.61 7.21
C LYS A 139 20.87 -3.86 6.38
N PRO A 140 21.85 -4.77 6.23
CA PRO A 140 21.61 -6.08 5.64
C PRO A 140 20.69 -6.91 6.54
N ASP A 141 19.86 -7.71 5.89
CA ASP A 141 19.03 -8.74 6.50
C ASP A 141 18.18 -8.26 7.69
N PRO A 142 17.40 -7.16 7.55
CA PRO A 142 16.52 -6.69 8.62
C PRO A 142 15.44 -7.73 8.97
N GLU A 143 15.21 -7.96 10.26
CA GLU A 143 14.28 -9.01 10.77
C GLU A 143 13.23 -8.51 11.72
N SER A 144 13.41 -7.30 12.23
CA SER A 144 12.56 -6.73 13.26
C SER A 144 11.96 -5.42 12.79
N TRP A 145 10.87 -5.04 13.43
CA TRP A 145 10.25 -3.73 13.21
C TRP A 145 11.25 -2.60 13.44
N LYS A 146 12.07 -2.70 14.49
CA LYS A 146 13.10 -1.70 14.82
C LYS A 146 14.14 -1.56 13.69
N GLU A 147 14.53 -2.66 13.05
CA GLU A 147 15.47 -2.64 11.93
C GLU A 147 14.81 -2.13 10.65
N ALA A 148 13.56 -2.51 10.37
CA ALA A 148 12.77 -1.95 9.28
C ALA A 148 12.65 -0.42 9.40
N ILE A 149 12.37 0.07 10.60
CA ILE A 149 12.37 1.51 10.93
C ILE A 149 13.75 2.14 10.78
N ALA A 150 14.81 1.46 11.19
CA ALA A 150 16.16 1.96 11.03
C ALA A 150 16.56 2.09 9.55
N ASN A 151 16.12 1.16 8.70
CA ASN A 151 16.29 1.25 7.25
C ASN A 151 15.44 2.38 6.66
N LEU A 152 14.18 2.51 7.07
CA LEU A 152 13.33 3.62 6.63
C LEU A 152 13.93 4.98 7.05
N HIS A 153 14.50 5.09 8.25
CA HIS A 153 15.17 6.29 8.73
C HIS A 153 16.37 6.68 7.87
N ALA A 154 17.07 5.73 7.24
CA ALA A 154 18.21 6.03 6.37
C ALA A 154 17.85 6.94 5.18
N PHE A 155 16.57 6.93 4.77
CA PHE A 155 16.05 7.82 3.72
C PHE A 155 15.73 9.23 4.20
N SER A 156 15.61 9.48 5.50
CA SER A 156 15.30 10.81 6.02
C SER A 156 16.49 11.77 5.91
N ASP A 157 16.25 13.08 5.93
CA ASP A 157 17.32 14.09 5.95
C ASP A 157 18.28 13.86 7.13
N GLU A 158 17.75 13.47 8.29
CA GLU A 158 18.51 13.09 9.48
C GLU A 158 19.35 11.84 9.25
N GLY A 159 18.79 10.82 8.60
CA GLY A 159 19.47 9.58 8.26
C GLY A 159 20.59 9.77 7.25
N ARG A 160 20.33 10.54 6.19
CA ARG A 160 21.34 10.86 5.16
C ARG A 160 22.48 11.71 5.72
N ARG A 161 22.20 12.62 6.68
CA ARG A 161 23.24 13.37 7.41
C ARG A 161 24.12 12.50 8.32
N LYS A 162 23.64 11.33 8.74
CA LYS A 162 24.35 10.39 9.63
C LYS A 162 24.17 8.95 9.13
N PRO A 163 24.84 8.57 8.03
CA PRO A 163 24.63 7.27 7.37
C PRO A 163 25.12 6.13 8.27
N ARG A 164 24.21 5.57 9.08
CA ARG A 164 24.55 4.58 10.13
C ARG A 164 25.14 3.29 9.60
N PHE A 165 24.82 2.94 8.36
CA PHE A 165 25.11 1.62 7.80
C PHE A 165 26.27 1.59 6.82
N CYS A 166 26.81 2.74 6.38
CA CYS A 166 27.83 2.77 5.32
C CYS A 166 29.16 2.06 5.69
N HIS A 167 29.42 1.86 6.98
CA HIS A 167 30.61 1.15 7.47
C HIS A 167 30.34 -0.31 7.85
N LEU A 168 29.12 -0.81 7.68
CA LEU A 168 28.84 -2.22 7.94
C LEU A 168 29.47 -3.08 6.83
N PRO A 169 30.15 -4.20 7.17
CA PRO A 169 30.83 -5.05 6.18
C PRO A 169 29.93 -5.55 5.04
N ASN A 170 28.63 -5.68 5.29
CA ASN A 170 27.63 -6.14 4.32
C ASN A 170 26.53 -5.09 4.10
N ALA A 171 26.85 -3.81 4.24
CA ALA A 171 25.89 -2.74 3.98
C ALA A 171 25.27 -2.88 2.59
N VAL A 172 23.94 -2.80 2.50
CA VAL A 172 23.25 -2.88 1.22
C VAL A 172 23.20 -1.49 0.61
N GLN A 173 23.78 -1.34 -0.58
CA GLN A 173 23.53 -0.17 -1.42
C GLN A 173 22.10 -0.24 -1.94
N TYR A 174 21.27 0.73 -1.56
CA TYR A 174 19.87 0.72 -1.94
C TYR A 174 19.70 1.05 -3.42
N ALA A 175 19.13 0.09 -4.17
CA ALA A 175 18.66 0.30 -5.53
C ALA A 175 17.13 0.42 -5.50
N PRO A 176 16.55 1.62 -5.71
CA PRO A 176 15.10 1.77 -5.68
C PRO A 176 14.43 0.97 -6.80
N PRO A 177 13.28 0.31 -6.55
CA PRO A 177 12.52 -0.33 -7.61
C PRO A 177 11.85 0.73 -8.49
N ARG A 178 11.41 0.34 -9.70
CA ARG A 178 10.53 1.22 -10.49
C ARG A 178 9.17 1.32 -9.81
N ILE A 179 8.91 2.47 -9.20
CA ILE A 179 7.63 2.75 -8.56
C ILE A 179 6.72 3.42 -9.57
N ARG A 180 5.50 2.92 -9.71
CA ARG A 180 4.45 3.54 -10.52
C ARG A 180 4.24 5.00 -10.12
N GLY A 181 4.20 5.90 -11.10
CA GLY A 181 3.89 7.31 -10.85
C GLY A 181 2.54 7.47 -10.17
N CYS A 182 2.48 8.27 -9.10
CA CYS A 182 1.25 8.70 -8.46
C CYS A 182 1.15 10.22 -8.59
N PHE A 183 -0.03 10.69 -8.99
CA PHE A 183 -0.34 12.11 -9.18
C PHE A 183 -1.18 12.69 -8.05
N GLY A 184 -1.65 11.85 -7.11
CA GLY A 184 -2.32 12.28 -5.89
C GLY A 184 -3.71 11.69 -5.71
N TRP A 185 -4.29 11.96 -4.54
CA TRP A 185 -5.64 11.52 -4.20
C TRP A 185 -6.69 12.55 -4.65
N THR A 186 -7.91 12.07 -4.90
CA THR A 186 -9.06 12.89 -5.27
C THR A 186 -10.36 12.25 -4.77
N LYS A 187 -11.50 12.91 -5.01
CA LYS A 187 -12.84 12.36 -4.82
C LYS A 187 -13.59 12.31 -6.14
N ILE A 188 -14.34 11.23 -6.36
CA ILE A 188 -15.13 11.01 -7.57
C ILE A 188 -16.60 10.85 -7.20
N SER A 189 -17.49 11.45 -7.97
CA SER A 189 -18.93 11.31 -7.72
C SER A 189 -19.41 9.90 -8.06
N GLY A 190 -20.10 9.26 -7.12
CA GLY A 190 -20.78 8.00 -7.39
C GLY A 190 -21.87 8.15 -8.45
N LYS A 191 -22.48 9.35 -8.58
CA LYS A 191 -23.47 9.65 -9.62
C LYS A 191 -22.87 9.53 -11.01
N GLU A 192 -21.69 10.12 -11.23
CA GLU A 192 -20.97 10.08 -12.50
C GLU A 192 -20.59 8.64 -12.85
N LEU A 193 -19.98 7.91 -11.90
CA LEU A 193 -19.61 6.50 -12.08
C LEU A 193 -20.81 5.62 -12.44
N ARG A 194 -21.98 5.87 -11.84
CA ARG A 194 -23.21 5.11 -12.12
C ARG A 194 -23.88 5.53 -13.42
N SER A 195 -23.60 6.73 -13.93
CA SER A 195 -24.09 7.18 -15.24
C SER A 195 -23.34 6.56 -16.42
N LEU A 196 -22.16 5.96 -16.19
CA LEU A 196 -21.38 5.26 -17.21
C LEU A 196 -22.21 4.17 -17.91
N GLY A 197 -21.92 3.99 -19.20
CA GLY A 197 -22.56 2.96 -20.03
C GLY A 197 -22.22 1.52 -19.59
N PRO A 198 -22.98 0.53 -20.09
CA PRO A 198 -22.68 -0.89 -19.85
C PRO A 198 -21.22 -1.23 -20.18
N GLY A 199 -20.60 -2.07 -19.34
CA GLY A 199 -19.18 -2.44 -19.47
C GLY A 199 -18.17 -1.42 -18.90
N ARG A 200 -18.60 -0.19 -18.59
CA ARG A 200 -17.76 0.84 -17.95
C ARG A 200 -18.21 1.19 -16.53
N ARG A 201 -19.47 0.94 -16.20
CA ARG A 201 -20.05 1.13 -14.87
C ARG A 201 -19.35 0.26 -13.82
N PRO A 202 -19.13 0.75 -12.59
CA PRO A 202 -18.62 -0.09 -11.51
C PRO A 202 -19.57 -1.27 -11.24
N PRO A 203 -19.04 -2.49 -11.07
CA PRO A 203 -19.85 -3.64 -10.70
C PRO A 203 -20.33 -3.54 -9.25
N THR A 204 -21.26 -4.41 -8.90
CA THR A 204 -21.52 -4.77 -7.49
C THR A 204 -20.71 -6.01 -7.20
N VAL A 205 -19.91 -5.97 -6.13
CA VAL A 205 -19.02 -7.09 -5.76
C VAL A 205 -19.33 -7.59 -4.37
N THR A 206 -19.12 -8.88 -4.14
CA THR A 206 -19.20 -9.47 -2.80
C THR A 206 -17.82 -10.00 -2.44
N THR A 207 -17.21 -9.45 -1.40
CA THR A 207 -15.94 -9.94 -0.87
C THR A 207 -16.20 -10.54 0.50
N GLY A 208 -16.04 -11.85 0.64
CA GLY A 208 -16.47 -12.58 1.83
C GLY A 208 -17.97 -12.41 2.09
N ARG A 209 -18.33 -11.83 3.25
CA ARG A 209 -19.73 -11.56 3.63
C ARG A 209 -20.18 -10.12 3.34
N VAL A 210 -19.31 -9.29 2.76
CA VAL A 210 -19.58 -7.86 2.55
C VAL A 210 -19.90 -7.60 1.09
N LYS A 211 -21.10 -7.08 0.83
CA LYS A 211 -21.50 -6.57 -0.48
C LYS A 211 -21.06 -5.12 -0.64
N ARG A 212 -20.31 -4.83 -1.70
CA ARG A 212 -19.81 -3.49 -2.06
C ARG A 212 -20.45 -2.99 -3.33
N GLN A 213 -20.79 -1.72 -3.31
CA GLN A 213 -21.39 -1.03 -4.44
C GLN A 213 -21.07 0.47 -4.36
N ILE A 214 -20.85 1.08 -5.53
CA ILE A 214 -20.81 2.53 -5.66
C ILE A 214 -22.24 3.06 -5.68
N LEU A 215 -22.59 3.91 -4.72
CA LEU A 215 -23.88 4.57 -4.57
C LEU A 215 -23.87 5.94 -5.26
N PRO A 216 -24.93 6.31 -6.02
CA PRO A 216 -25.00 7.62 -6.67
C PRO A 216 -24.94 8.83 -5.72
N SER A 217 -25.34 8.66 -4.46
CA SER A 217 -25.42 9.73 -3.46
C SER A 217 -24.10 10.02 -2.74
N GLU A 218 -23.06 9.22 -3.00
CA GLU A 218 -21.78 9.30 -2.29
C GLU A 218 -20.65 9.83 -3.18
N HIS A 219 -19.59 10.32 -2.55
CA HIS A 219 -18.32 10.61 -3.19
C HIS A 219 -17.28 9.61 -2.71
N TYR A 220 -16.56 9.01 -3.65
CA TYR A 220 -15.60 7.96 -3.37
C TYR A 220 -14.17 8.48 -3.43
N SER A 221 -13.36 8.03 -2.49
CA SER A 221 -11.93 8.31 -2.51
C SER A 221 -11.27 7.59 -3.69
N ALA A 222 -10.36 8.28 -4.36
CA ALA A 222 -9.66 7.76 -5.52
C ALA A 222 -8.20 8.22 -5.55
N ILE A 223 -7.35 7.50 -6.28
CA ILE A 223 -5.96 7.89 -6.54
C ILE A 223 -5.71 7.84 -8.05
N VAL A 224 -5.03 8.87 -8.55
CA VAL A 224 -4.63 8.99 -9.95
C VAL A 224 -3.21 8.51 -10.10
N PHE A 225 -3.01 7.52 -10.97
CA PHE A 225 -1.72 6.90 -11.22
C PHE A 225 -1.32 6.98 -12.69
N GLU A 226 -0.02 6.78 -12.92
CA GLU A 226 0.54 6.44 -14.21
C GLU A 226 -0.19 5.22 -14.78
N TYR A 227 -0.60 5.30 -16.05
CA TYR A 227 -1.12 4.14 -16.76
C TYR A 227 0.04 3.32 -17.31
N ILE A 228 0.17 2.08 -16.85
CA ILE A 228 1.14 1.11 -17.37
C ILE A 228 0.40 0.20 -18.36
N PRO A 229 0.78 0.22 -19.67
CA PRO A 229 0.25 -0.71 -20.66
C PRO A 229 0.48 -2.17 -20.26
N GLU A 230 -0.34 -3.10 -20.76
CA GLU A 230 -0.11 -4.54 -20.52
C GLU A 230 1.26 -4.96 -21.05
N PRO A 231 2.12 -5.61 -20.23
CA PRO A 231 3.33 -6.22 -20.73
C PRO A 231 2.98 -7.44 -21.59
N GLU A 232 3.82 -7.71 -22.59
CA GLU A 232 3.74 -8.96 -23.34
C GLU A 232 4.44 -10.07 -22.53
N GLY A 233 3.66 -10.95 -21.89
CA GLY A 233 4.17 -12.22 -21.35
C GLY A 233 3.84 -12.54 -19.88
N PRO A 234 4.14 -13.76 -19.43
CA PRO A 234 3.92 -14.21 -18.04
C PRO A 234 4.92 -13.57 -17.07
N MET A 235 4.61 -13.66 -15.77
CA MET A 235 5.49 -13.20 -14.69
C MET A 235 6.92 -13.77 -14.86
N SER A 236 7.88 -12.88 -14.94
CA SER A 236 9.31 -13.09 -15.06
C SER A 236 10.01 -13.15 -13.69
N GLU A 237 11.20 -13.76 -13.66
CA GLU A 237 12.10 -13.74 -12.50
C GLU A 237 12.48 -12.30 -12.06
N ILE A 238 12.36 -11.33 -12.97
CA ILE A 238 12.64 -9.90 -12.73
C ILE A 238 11.64 -9.32 -11.72
N GLU A 239 10.37 -9.71 -11.76
CA GLU A 239 9.34 -9.24 -10.79
C GLU A 239 9.65 -9.68 -9.36
N ARG A 240 10.10 -10.92 -9.17
CA ARG A 240 10.49 -11.41 -7.84
C ARG A 240 11.70 -10.65 -7.27
N LYS A 241 12.64 -10.23 -8.12
CA LYS A 241 13.79 -9.41 -7.70
C LYS A 241 13.36 -8.02 -7.22
N GLN A 242 12.23 -7.48 -7.70
CA GLN A 242 11.70 -6.20 -7.24
C GLN A 242 11.15 -6.24 -5.81
N LEU A 243 10.85 -7.41 -5.25
CA LEU A 243 10.40 -7.55 -3.86
C LEU A 243 11.49 -7.13 -2.86
N ILE A 244 12.75 -7.39 -3.20
CA ILE A 244 13.91 -7.21 -2.31
C ILE A 244 14.08 -5.74 -1.91
N PRO A 245 14.09 -4.75 -2.83
CA PRO A 245 14.15 -3.34 -2.46
C PRO A 245 13.01 -2.88 -1.52
N TYR A 246 11.77 -3.33 -1.71
CA TYR A 246 10.68 -2.99 -0.79
C TYR A 246 10.93 -3.55 0.60
N TRP A 247 11.31 -4.83 0.69
CA TRP A 247 11.64 -5.48 1.95
C TRP A 247 12.81 -4.80 2.67
N GLN A 248 13.90 -4.51 1.96
CA GLN A 248 15.06 -3.81 2.50
C GLN A 248 14.69 -2.43 3.06
N ALA A 249 13.78 -1.71 2.39
CA ALA A 249 13.29 -0.42 2.87
C ALA A 249 12.32 -0.49 4.06
N GLY A 250 11.94 -1.69 4.50
CA GLY A 250 11.12 -1.92 5.69
C GLY A 250 9.68 -2.35 5.43
N PHE A 251 9.27 -2.49 4.16
CA PHE A 251 7.92 -2.94 3.83
C PHE A 251 7.80 -4.47 3.96
N CYS A 252 6.66 -4.97 4.40
CA CYS A 252 6.33 -6.39 4.26
C CYS A 252 5.24 -6.59 3.20
N PHE A 253 5.27 -7.72 2.50
CA PHE A 253 4.21 -8.10 1.56
C PHE A 253 3.10 -8.81 2.32
N VAL A 254 1.88 -8.29 2.21
CA VAL A 254 0.66 -8.89 2.76
C VAL A 254 0.15 -9.99 1.83
N SER A 255 0.31 -9.78 0.52
CA SER A 255 0.15 -10.77 -0.52
C SER A 255 1.12 -10.49 -1.67
N VAL A 256 1.61 -11.54 -2.33
CA VAL A 256 2.36 -11.42 -3.58
C VAL A 256 1.45 -11.93 -4.69
N ARG A 257 0.74 -11.01 -5.33
CA ARG A 257 -0.28 -11.29 -6.34
C ARG A 257 0.24 -11.02 -7.74
N PRO A 258 0.47 -12.04 -8.58
CA PRO A 258 1.00 -11.83 -9.92
C PRO A 258 0.23 -10.85 -10.79
N GLU A 259 -1.09 -10.83 -10.65
CA GLU A 259 -2.01 -9.93 -11.33
C GLU A 259 -1.81 -8.44 -10.99
N ASN A 260 -1.14 -8.14 -9.87
CA ASN A 260 -0.83 -6.78 -9.45
C ASN A 260 0.54 -6.30 -9.94
N TRP A 261 1.26 -7.09 -10.75
CA TRP A 261 2.52 -6.69 -11.37
C TRP A 261 2.37 -6.49 -12.87
N LYS A 262 3.07 -5.48 -13.39
CA LYS A 262 3.26 -5.28 -14.83
C LYS A 262 4.73 -5.03 -15.11
N GLY A 263 5.43 -6.09 -15.50
CA GLY A 263 6.89 -6.05 -15.56
C GLY A 263 7.43 -5.71 -14.17
N ASP A 264 8.42 -4.84 -14.07
CA ASP A 264 9.04 -4.49 -12.78
C ASP A 264 8.20 -3.54 -11.89
N VAL A 265 6.94 -3.26 -12.26
CA VAL A 265 6.08 -2.27 -11.59
C VAL A 265 4.95 -2.94 -10.81
N LEU A 266 4.92 -2.71 -9.50
CA LEU A 266 3.78 -3.03 -8.64
C LEU A 266 2.65 -2.00 -8.89
N LEU A 267 1.47 -2.50 -9.26
CA LEU A 267 0.30 -1.69 -9.57
C LEU A 267 -0.57 -1.37 -8.36
N ASP A 268 -0.67 -2.33 -7.43
CA ASP A 268 -1.49 -2.22 -6.22
C ASP A 268 -0.60 -2.04 -4.99
N MET A 269 -0.52 -0.81 -4.49
CA MET A 269 0.32 -0.52 -3.34
C MET A 269 -0.30 -1.01 -2.02
N SER A 270 -1.52 -1.57 -2.03
CA SER A 270 -2.12 -2.20 -0.85
C SER A 270 -1.59 -3.62 -0.58
N ASP A 271 -0.85 -4.22 -1.53
CA ASP A 271 -0.15 -5.51 -1.36
C ASP A 271 1.05 -5.42 -0.40
N ILE A 272 1.59 -4.22 -0.19
CA ILE A 272 2.66 -3.97 0.76
C ILE A 272 2.12 -3.26 2.00
N ALA A 273 2.78 -3.44 3.13
CA ALA A 273 2.51 -2.69 4.36
C ALA A 273 3.80 -2.05 4.83
N CYS A 274 3.81 -0.72 4.98
CA CYS A 274 4.90 0.01 5.61
C CYS A 274 4.93 -0.24 7.13
N PRO A 275 6.04 0.07 7.82
CA PRO A 275 6.15 -0.10 9.28
C PRO A 275 5.11 0.64 10.13
N TRP A 276 4.37 1.58 9.55
CA TRP A 276 3.31 2.34 10.23
C TRP A 276 1.91 1.76 10.00
N ASP A 277 1.75 0.83 9.07
CA ASP A 277 0.50 0.13 8.81
C ASP A 277 0.25 -0.91 9.89
N ALA A 278 -1.00 -1.00 10.34
CA ALA A 278 -1.36 -1.89 11.43
C ALA A 278 -1.22 -3.39 11.09
N ASN A 279 -1.19 -3.75 9.81
CA ASN A 279 -0.96 -5.12 9.36
C ASN A 279 0.52 -5.42 9.10
N TRP A 280 1.42 -4.46 9.30
CA TRP A 280 2.84 -4.78 9.30
C TRP A 280 3.10 -5.83 10.39
N SER A 281 3.77 -6.92 10.03
CA SER A 281 4.09 -7.96 11.01
C SER A 281 5.42 -8.62 10.68
N ARG A 282 6.16 -8.97 11.74
CA ARG A 282 7.44 -9.66 11.63
C ARG A 282 7.37 -10.96 10.81
N PRO A 283 6.34 -11.82 10.96
CA PRO A 283 6.21 -13.01 10.12
C PRO A 283 6.16 -12.68 8.63
N LEU A 284 5.31 -11.74 8.22
CA LEU A 284 5.20 -11.32 6.81
C LEU A 284 6.49 -10.67 6.32
N TYR A 285 7.13 -9.86 7.16
CA TYR A 285 8.38 -9.19 6.82
C TYR A 285 9.52 -10.19 6.52
N ASN A 286 9.53 -11.32 7.21
CA ASN A 286 10.56 -12.34 7.04
C ASN A 286 10.27 -13.34 5.91
N LEU A 287 9.09 -13.34 5.30
CA LEU A 287 8.77 -14.23 4.17
C LEU A 287 9.69 -13.99 2.97
N ILE A 288 10.11 -12.75 2.73
CA ILE A 288 10.95 -12.39 1.58
C ILE A 288 12.42 -12.84 1.78
N LYS A 289 12.85 -13.12 3.01
CA LYS A 289 14.21 -13.63 3.29
C LYS A 289 14.43 -15.06 2.78
N GLN A 290 13.36 -15.84 2.68
CA GLN A 290 13.37 -17.21 2.19
C GLN A 290 12.54 -17.22 0.92
N PRO A 291 13.08 -16.89 -0.27
CA PRO A 291 12.34 -17.14 -1.49
C PRO A 291 12.00 -18.63 -1.49
N PRO A 292 10.70 -19.02 -1.43
CA PRO A 292 10.36 -20.42 -1.39
C PRO A 292 10.94 -21.08 -2.64
N GLU A 293 11.77 -22.09 -2.45
CA GLU A 293 12.07 -23.06 -3.50
C GLU A 293 10.71 -23.61 -3.94
N CYS A 294 10.24 -23.19 -5.12
CA CYS A 294 9.05 -23.67 -5.82
C CYS A 294 8.03 -24.42 -4.94
N SER A 295 7.32 -23.72 -4.06
CA SER A 295 6.11 -24.26 -3.43
C SER A 295 4.88 -23.63 -4.07
N SER A 296 3.95 -24.50 -4.49
CA SER A 296 2.66 -24.20 -5.10
C SER A 296 1.84 -23.23 -4.25
N GLY A 297 1.09 -22.35 -4.91
CA GLY A 297 0.43 -21.17 -4.34
C GLY A 297 -0.69 -21.37 -3.31
N ASP A 298 -0.75 -22.50 -2.61
CA ASP A 298 -1.84 -22.84 -1.67
C ASP A 298 -1.48 -22.62 -0.19
N ASP A 299 -0.21 -22.38 0.16
CA ASP A 299 0.22 -22.34 1.57
C ASP A 299 0.05 -20.97 2.26
N LEU A 300 -0.32 -19.91 1.52
CA LEU A 300 -0.39 -18.54 2.05
C LEU A 300 -1.70 -18.20 2.81
N GLU A 301 -2.77 -18.98 2.65
CA GLU A 301 -4.07 -18.67 3.28
C GLU A 301 -4.22 -19.18 4.73
N ASN A 302 -3.45 -20.18 5.16
CA ASN A 302 -3.68 -20.85 6.45
C ASN A 302 -2.86 -20.31 7.65
N SER A 303 -1.98 -19.32 7.44
CA SER A 303 -1.10 -18.79 8.50
C SER A 303 -1.76 -17.74 9.43
N VAL A 304 -3.04 -17.43 9.24
CA VAL A 304 -3.70 -16.26 9.89
C VAL A 304 -3.90 -16.43 11.41
N HIS A 305 -3.86 -17.66 11.95
CA HIS A 305 -4.36 -17.92 13.30
C HIS A 305 -3.37 -17.88 14.46
N ASP A 306 -2.07 -17.70 14.24
CA ASP A 306 -1.11 -17.68 15.35
C ASP A 306 -0.01 -16.65 15.13
N ARG A 307 -0.25 -15.40 15.54
CA ARG A 307 0.73 -14.30 15.42
C ARG A 307 0.93 -13.59 16.75
N GLY A 308 2.07 -13.88 17.38
CA GLY A 308 2.61 -13.14 18.51
C GLY A 308 2.92 -11.70 18.10
N PHE A 309 2.10 -10.76 18.60
CA PHE A 309 2.32 -9.32 18.51
C PHE A 309 3.25 -8.87 19.64
N ASP A 310 4.37 -8.22 19.30
CA ASP A 310 5.23 -7.56 20.28
C ASP A 310 4.74 -6.12 20.49
N ALA A 311 3.91 -5.95 21.52
CA ALA A 311 3.28 -4.67 21.88
C ALA A 311 4.23 -3.67 22.57
N SER A 312 5.52 -3.99 22.73
CA SER A 312 6.42 -3.28 23.65
C SER A 312 7.02 -1.97 23.14
N VAL A 313 6.65 -1.47 21.95
CA VAL A 313 7.28 -0.27 21.39
C VAL A 313 6.25 0.86 21.22
N GLN A 314 5.94 1.51 22.34
CA GLN A 314 5.43 2.88 22.31
C GLN A 314 6.48 3.77 21.67
N CYS A 315 6.11 4.45 20.58
CA CYS A 315 6.80 5.67 20.21
C CYS A 315 6.40 6.71 21.26
N ASP A 316 7.26 6.94 22.24
CA ASP A 316 7.23 8.18 23.00
C ASP A 316 7.64 9.29 22.03
N PHE A 317 6.72 10.21 21.77
CA PHE A 317 6.91 11.40 20.94
C PHE A 317 7.58 12.49 21.74
#